data_AF-X1MA59-F1
#
_entry.id   AF-X1MA59-F1
#
_cell.length_a   1.000
_cell.length_b   1.000
_cell.length_c   1.000
_cell.angle_alpha   90.00
_cell.angle_beta   90.00
_cell.angle_gamma   90.00
#
_symmetry.space_group_name_H-M   'P 1'
#
loop_
_entity.id
_entity.type
_entity.pdbx_description
1 polymer ?
#
loop_
_entity_poly.entity_id
_entity_poly.type
_entity_poly.pdbx_seq_one_letter_code
_entity_poly.pdbx_strand_id
1 'polypeptide(L)'
;SEIYGEPVEFPQNEYTTPLNSRLPYAIVKNVGEAFIHSYNKEFGIEYTIFRIFNTYGPKQSKDFVISKFLISALKNGDITVFGDGLQKRTFCYIDDTVK
;
A
#
# COMPACT_ATOMS: atom_id res chain seq x y z
N SER A 1 1.94 -2.15 -2.93
CA SER A 1 1.75 -2.55 -1.53
C SER A 1 3.02 -2.31 -0.74
N GLU A 2 2.94 -1.96 0.55
CA GLU A 2 4.13 -1.77 1.42
C GLU A 2 4.92 -3.06 1.64
N ILE A 3 4.32 -4.20 1.31
CA ILE A 3 4.86 -5.54 1.52
C ILE A 3 6.13 -5.83 0.71
N TYR A 4 6.22 -5.24 -0.49
CA TYR A 4 7.35 -5.38 -1.40
C TYR A 4 8.55 -4.50 -1.03
N GLY A 5 8.40 -3.58 -0.06
CA GLY A 5 9.46 -2.64 0.30
C GLY A 5 9.85 -1.70 -0.84
N GLU A 6 11.16 -1.47 -0.99
CA GLU A 6 11.69 -0.62 -2.06
C GLU A 6 11.59 -1.34 -3.42
N PRO A 7 11.03 -0.70 -4.46
CA PRO A 7 10.82 -1.33 -5.75
C PRO A 7 12.15 -1.63 -6.44
N VAL A 8 12.35 -2.88 -6.81
CA VAL A 8 13.50 -3.35 -7.60
C VAL A 8 13.21 -3.38 -9.12
N GLU A 9 11.92 -3.39 -9.48
CA GLU A 9 11.42 -3.40 -10.86
C GLU A 9 10.08 -2.65 -10.95
N PHE A 10 9.72 -2.21 -12.15
CA PHE A 10 8.45 -1.54 -12.45
C PHE A 10 7.82 -2.10 -13.74
N PRO A 11 6.57 -2.59 -13.71
CA PRO A 11 5.71 -2.78 -12.54
C PRO A 11 6.24 -3.86 -11.59
N GLN A 12 5.82 -3.84 -10.32
CA GLN A 12 6.13 -4.92 -9.38
C GLN A 12 5.41 -6.21 -9.79
N ASN A 13 6.11 -7.33 -9.72
CA ASN A 13 5.61 -8.65 -10.05
C ASN A 13 5.47 -9.49 -8.77
N GLU A 14 4.35 -10.19 -8.62
CA GLU A 14 4.02 -10.89 -7.39
C GLU A 14 4.93 -12.09 -7.07
N TYR A 15 5.56 -12.67 -8.08
CA TYR A 15 6.43 -13.84 -7.98
C TYR A 15 7.91 -13.47 -7.94
N THR A 16 8.33 -12.43 -8.66
CA THR A 16 9.74 -12.05 -8.80
C THR A 16 10.15 -10.89 -7.89
N THR A 17 9.22 -10.02 -7.49
CA THR A 17 9.55 -8.92 -6.59
C THR A 17 9.72 -9.45 -5.15
N PRO A 18 10.90 -9.25 -4.52
CA PRO A 18 11.16 -9.76 -3.17
C PRO A 18 10.34 -9.00 -2.12
N LEU A 19 9.91 -9.73 -1.08
CA LEU A 19 9.24 -9.16 0.09
C LEU A 19 10.27 -8.62 1.10
N ASN A 20 10.95 -7.52 0.76
CA ASN A 20 12.10 -7.00 1.50
C ASN A 20 11.80 -5.79 2.42
N SER A 21 10.53 -5.57 2.75
CA SER A 21 10.11 -4.39 3.50
C SER A 21 10.72 -4.32 4.90
N ARG A 22 11.21 -3.12 5.27
CA ARG A 22 11.89 -2.85 6.55
C ARG A 22 11.01 -2.18 7.59
N LEU A 23 9.79 -1.79 7.21
CA LEU A 23 8.87 -1.09 8.10
C LEU A 23 8.11 -2.13 8.96
N PRO A 24 8.01 -1.95 10.29
CA PRO A 24 7.29 -2.89 11.17
C PRO A 24 5.88 -3.20 10.69
N TYR A 25 5.16 -2.18 10.22
CA TYR A 25 3.82 -2.33 9.66
C TYR A 25 3.77 -3.29 8.46
N ALA A 26 4.74 -3.19 7.55
CA ALA A 26 4.80 -4.04 6.37
C ALA A 26 5.28 -5.46 6.70
N ILE A 27 6.19 -5.60 7.68
CA ILE A 27 6.62 -6.90 8.19
C ILE A 27 5.42 -7.67 8.80
N VAL A 28 4.55 -6.99 9.55
CA VAL A 28 3.35 -7.64 10.10
C VAL A 28 2.40 -8.11 8.99
N LYS A 29 2.28 -7.38 7.87
CA LYS A 29 1.53 -7.86 6.68
C LYS A 29 2.15 -9.13 6.09
N ASN A 30 3.48 -9.17 5.93
CA ASN A 30 4.21 -10.35 5.49
C ASN A 30 3.96 -11.58 6.38
N VAL A 31 3.99 -11.37 7.70
CA VAL A 31 3.71 -12.43 8.67
C VAL A 31 2.27 -12.95 8.50
N GLY A 32 1.30 -12.04 8.29
CA GLY A 32 -0.09 -12.43 7.99
C GLY A 32 -0.23 -13.33 6.76
N GLU A 33 0.44 -12.99 5.65
CA GLU A 33 0.44 -13.84 4.45
C GLU A 33 1.06 -15.21 4.73
N ALA A 34 2.18 -15.27 5.46
CA ALA A 34 2.83 -16.54 5.84
C ALA A 34 1.92 -17.44 6.71
N PHE A 35 1.12 -16.84 7.60
CA PHE A 35 0.11 -17.59 8.36
C PHE A 35 -0.95 -18.19 7.45
N ILE A 36 -1.48 -17.42 6.49
CA ILE A 36 -2.49 -17.91 5.54
C ILE A 36 -1.96 -19.09 4.73
N HIS A 37 -0.74 -18.98 4.19
CA HIS A 37 -0.06 -20.08 3.49
C HIS A 37 0.06 -21.34 4.37
N SER A 38 0.41 -21.16 5.65
CA SER A 38 0.55 -22.28 6.59
C SER A 38 -0.79 -22.96 6.88
N TYR A 39 -1.87 -22.19 7.02
CA TYR A 39 -3.23 -22.74 7.24
C TYR A 39 -3.76 -23.48 6.02
N ASN A 40 -3.47 -23.01 4.80
CA ASN A 40 -3.79 -23.77 3.59
C ASN A 40 -3.03 -25.10 3.55
N LYS A 41 -1.73 -25.08 3.86
CA LYS A 41 -0.90 -26.30 3.87
C LYS A 41 -1.37 -27.33 4.90
N GLU A 42 -1.78 -26.89 6.09
CA GLU A 42 -2.18 -27.78 7.18
C GLU A 42 -3.64 -28.24 7.06
N PHE A 43 -4.55 -27.34 6.68
CA PHE A 43 -5.99 -27.58 6.76
C PHE A 43 -6.72 -27.52 5.41
N GLY A 44 -6.02 -27.24 4.31
CA GLY A 44 -6.62 -27.14 2.98
C GLY A 44 -7.54 -25.94 2.78
N ILE A 45 -7.46 -24.91 3.64
CA ILE A 45 -8.31 -23.71 3.53
C ILE A 45 -7.93 -22.94 2.27
N GLU A 46 -8.88 -22.78 1.35
CA GLU A 46 -8.70 -21.97 0.14
C GLU A 46 -8.63 -20.47 0.48
N TYR A 47 -7.76 -19.74 -0.21
CA TYR A 47 -7.55 -18.32 0.03
C TYR A 47 -7.15 -17.59 -1.26
N THR A 48 -7.28 -16.27 -1.23
CA THR A 48 -6.77 -15.36 -2.25
C THR A 48 -6.18 -14.15 -1.55
N ILE A 49 -4.98 -13.74 -1.95
CA ILE A 49 -4.27 -12.59 -1.36
C ILE A 49 -4.31 -11.44 -2.36
N PHE A 50 -4.80 -10.28 -1.93
CA PHE A 50 -4.77 -9.05 -2.72
C PHE A 50 -3.75 -8.07 -2.13
N ARG A 51 -2.76 -7.66 -2.93
CA ARG A 51 -1.70 -6.72 -2.52
C ARG A 51 -1.93 -5.32 -3.08
N ILE A 52 -2.97 -4.65 -2.56
CA ILE A 52 -3.43 -3.33 -3.04
C ILE A 52 -2.36 -2.23 -2.80
N PHE A 53 -2.24 -1.29 -3.73
CA PHE A 53 -1.39 -0.09 -3.60
C PHE A 53 -2.13 1.06 -2.88
N ASN A 54 -1.60 2.28 -2.91
CA ASN A 54 -2.25 3.38 -2.19
C ASN A 54 -3.57 3.74 -2.87
N THR A 55 -4.68 3.35 -2.26
CA THR A 55 -6.00 3.75 -2.75
C THR A 55 -6.30 5.19 -2.34
N TYR A 56 -6.94 5.96 -3.22
CA TYR A 56 -7.44 7.30 -2.91
C TYR A 56 -8.86 7.50 -3.44
N GLY A 57 -9.61 8.43 -2.84
CA GLY A 57 -10.96 8.76 -3.28
C GLY A 57 -11.87 9.25 -2.15
N PRO A 58 -13.19 9.37 -2.43
CA PRO A 58 -14.19 9.76 -1.43
C PRO A 58 -14.11 8.92 -0.15
N LYS A 59 -14.37 9.55 1.00
CA LYS A 59 -14.32 8.94 2.34
C LYS A 59 -12.92 8.52 2.83
N GLN A 60 -11.85 8.79 2.07
CA GLN A 60 -10.49 8.57 2.57
C GLN A 60 -10.22 9.43 3.82
N SER A 61 -9.50 8.86 4.81
CA SER A 61 -9.09 9.61 5.99
C SER A 61 -8.33 10.88 5.61
N LYS A 62 -8.48 11.92 6.43
CA LYS A 62 -7.78 13.20 6.29
C LYS A 62 -6.28 13.07 6.55
N ASP A 63 -5.82 11.93 7.06
CA ASP A 63 -4.41 11.71 7.38
C ASP A 63 -3.54 11.33 6.17
N PHE A 64 -4.17 10.86 5.08
CA PHE A 64 -3.49 10.45 3.85
C PHE A 64 -3.07 11.65 3.00
N VAL A 65 -2.00 11.48 2.24
CA VAL A 65 -1.34 12.56 1.49
C VAL A 65 -2.28 13.30 0.53
N ILE A 66 -3.09 12.57 -0.25
CA ILE A 66 -4.04 13.17 -1.20
C ILE A 66 -5.08 14.01 -0.46
N SER A 67 -5.71 13.45 0.58
CA SER A 67 -6.67 14.17 1.42
C SER A 67 -6.05 15.40 2.09
N LYS A 68 -4.85 15.28 2.67
CA LYS A 68 -4.15 16.40 3.32
C LYS A 68 -3.91 17.52 2.35
N PHE A 69 -3.35 17.22 1.17
CA PHE A 69 -3.01 18.23 0.18
C PHE A 69 -4.25 18.95 -0.34
N LEU A 70 -5.32 18.20 -0.65
CA LEU A 70 -6.60 18.78 -1.09
C LEU A 70 -7.21 19.68 0.01
N ILE A 71 -7.21 19.24 1.27
CA ILE A 71 -7.76 20.02 2.39
C ILE A 71 -6.94 21.30 2.61
N SER A 72 -5.61 21.24 2.56
CA SER A 72 -4.77 22.43 2.67
C SER A 72 -5.02 23.40 1.52
N ALA A 73 -5.04 22.92 0.27
CA ALA A 73 -5.29 23.74 -0.90
C ALA A 73 -6.66 24.43 -0.87
N LEU A 74 -7.72 23.70 -0.49
CA LEU A 74 -9.08 24.25 -0.35
C LEU A 74 -9.19 25.35 0.72
N LYS A 75 -8.28 25.35 1.70
CA LYS A 75 -8.22 26.37 2.76
C LYS A 75 -7.25 27.51 2.44
N ASN A 76 -6.66 27.53 1.23
CA ASN A 76 -5.56 28.43 0.87
C ASN A 76 -4.38 28.32 1.87
N GLY A 77 -4.17 27.14 2.44
CA GLY A 77 -3.05 26.86 3.34
C GLY A 77 -1.85 26.26 2.61
N ASP A 78 -0.70 26.30 3.26
CA ASP A 78 0.53 25.74 2.71
C ASP A 78 0.46 24.22 2.55
N ILE A 79 1.07 23.72 1.48
CA ILE A 79 1.22 22.28 1.22
C ILE A 79 2.57 21.84 1.80
N THR A 80 2.53 21.16 2.96
CA THR A 80 3.73 20.64 3.60
C THR A 80 4.23 19.38 2.90
N VAL A 81 5.46 19.43 2.40
CA VAL A 81 6.19 18.27 1.87
C VAL A 81 7.18 17.79 2.94
N PHE A 82 7.08 16.52 3.31
CA PHE A 82 8.04 15.89 4.23
C PHE A 82 9.21 15.29 3.44
N GLY A 83 10.43 15.48 3.96
CA GLY A 83 11.66 15.01 3.31
C GLY A 83 12.08 15.88 2.13
N ASP A 84 12.60 15.26 1.08
CA ASP A 84 13.06 15.91 -0.15
C ASP A 84 11.97 16.06 -1.22
N GLY A 85 10.80 15.44 -1.03
CA GLY A 85 9.71 15.46 -2.00
C GLY A 85 9.89 14.52 -3.20
N LEU A 86 10.96 13.71 -3.22
CA LEU A 86 11.29 12.82 -4.33
C LEU A 86 10.71 11.40 -4.16
N GLN A 87 9.98 11.16 -3.07
CA GLN A 87 9.32 9.89 -2.80
C GLN A 87 8.32 9.52 -3.90
N LYS A 88 8.38 8.27 -4.35
CA LYS A 88 7.46 7.73 -5.36
C LYS A 88 6.44 6.82 -4.72
N ARG A 89 5.17 6.95 -5.13
CA ARG A 89 4.05 6.10 -4.71
C ARG A 89 3.13 5.86 -5.90
N THR A 90 2.57 4.66 -5.98
CA THR A 90 1.53 4.31 -6.95
C THR A 90 0.17 4.51 -6.29
N PHE A 91 -0.73 5.21 -6.97
CA PHE A 91 -2.08 5.49 -6.51
C PHE A 91 -3.12 4.82 -7.42
N CYS A 92 -4.15 4.23 -6.81
CA CYS A 92 -5.31 3.67 -7.50
C CYS A 92 -6.58 4.36 -7.01
N TYR A 93 -7.46 4.77 -7.92
CA TYR A 93 -8.74 5.36 -7.51
C TYR A 93 -9.63 4.29 -6.86
N ILE A 94 -10.44 4.67 -5.87
CA ILE A 94 -11.24 3.73 -5.09
C ILE A 94 -12.14 2.85 -5.98
N ASP A 95 -12.80 3.42 -6.97
CA ASP A 95 -13.70 2.64 -7.84
C ASP A 95 -12.96 1.57 -8.64
N ASP A 96 -11.69 1.78 -8.96
CA ASP A 96 -10.85 0.77 -9.63
C ASP A 96 -10.25 -0.24 -8.64
N THR A 97 -10.15 0.11 -7.36
CA THR A 97 -9.75 -0.82 -6.29
C THR A 97 -10.87 -1.80 -5.94
N VAL A 98 -12.14 -1.38 -6.05
CA VAL A 98 -13.31 -2.21 -5.66
C VAL A 98 -13.84 -3.07 -6.82
N LYS A 99 -13.52 -2.72 -8.07
CA LYS A 99 -13.85 -3.56 -9.24
C LYS A 99 -13.10 -4.89 -9.20
#